data_AF-A0A3N5WG48-F1
#
_entry.id   AF-A0A3N5WG48-F1
#
_cell.length_a   1.000
_cell.length_b   1.000
_cell.length_c   1.000
_cell.angle_alpha   90.00
_cell.angle_beta   90.00
_cell.angle_gamma   90.00
#
_symmetry.space_group_name_H-M   'P 1'
#
loop_
_entity.id
_entity.type
_entity.pdbx_description
1 polymer ?
#
loop_
_entity_poly.entity_id
_entity_poly.type
_entity_poly.pdbx_seq_one_letter_code
_entity_poly.pdbx_strand_id
1 'polypeptide(L)' 'MFSKISGFLGEVKGELRKASWPWESDPKIKGLKKYKELVDSTIVVLIAMILLAGFVQLWDFLHVAIVGFFTSLGR' A
#
# COMPACT_ATOMS: atom_id res chain seq x y z
N MET A 1 19.71 7.39 32.01
CA MET A 1 19.60 7.06 30.57
C MET A 1 19.11 5.62 30.35
N PHE A 2 19.75 4.62 30.99
CA PHE A 2 19.32 3.21 30.97
C PHE A 2 17.85 2.96 31.35
N SER A 3 17.33 3.66 32.38
CA SER A 3 15.91 3.52 32.78
C SER A 3 14.89 4.00 31.73
N LYS A 4 15.25 5.01 30.91
CA LYS A 4 14.39 5.46 29.80
C LYS A 4 14.37 4.44 28.65
N ILE A 5 15.51 3.81 28.40
CA ILE A 5 15.65 2.77 27.37
C ILE A 5 14.87 1.51 27.77
N SER A 6 14.95 1.09 29.04
CA SER A 6 14.18 -0.06 29.53
C SER A 6 12.67 0.19 29.52
N GLY A 7 12.23 1.43 29.80
CA GLY A 7 10.84 1.83 29.69
C GLY A 7 10.33 1.76 28.25
N PHE A 8 11.07 2.36 27.30
CA PHE A 8 10.75 2.34 25.88
C PHE A 8 10.68 0.90 25.32
N LEU A 9 11.64 0.04 25.67
CA LEU A 9 11.61 -1.38 25.25
C LEU A 9 10.40 -2.13 25.83
N GLY A 10 9.98 -1.81 27.06
CA GLY A 10 8.78 -2.36 27.67
C GLY A 10 7.51 -1.98 26.92
N GLU A 11 7.38 -0.70 26.55
CA GLU A 11 6.25 -0.19 25.76
C GLU A 11 6.22 -0.78 24.35
N VAL A 12 7.37 -0.79 23.64
CA VAL A 12 7.49 -1.38 22.30
C VAL A 12 7.12 -2.86 22.31
N LYS A 13 7.55 -3.61 23.34
CA LYS A 13 7.14 -5.01 23.51
C LYS A 13 5.63 -5.16 23.76
N GLY A 14 5.03 -4.21 24.49
CA GLY A 14 3.59 -4.16 24.73
C GLY A 14 2.80 -3.92 23.44
N GLU A 15 3.22 -2.98 22.60
CA GLU A 15 2.58 -2.68 21.32
C GLU A 15 2.82 -3.77 20.27
N LEU A 16 4.02 -4.35 20.21
CA LEU A 16 4.33 -5.47 19.32
C LEU A 16 3.44 -6.69 19.57
N ARG A 17 2.99 -6.91 20.82
CA ARG A 17 2.09 -8.02 21.17
C ARG A 17 0.65 -7.79 20.70
N LYS A 18 0.28 -6.56 20.36
CA LYS A 18 -1.03 -6.21 19.82
C LYS A 18 -1.06 -6.30 18.29
N ALA A 19 0.11 -6.38 17.64
CA ALA A 19 0.20 -6.49 16.20
C ALA A 19 -0.27 -7.87 15.73
N SER A 20 -1.04 -7.91 14.64
CA SER A 20 -1.45 -9.14 13.99
C SER A 20 -0.29 -9.70 13.16
N TRP A 21 0.54 -10.57 13.76
CA TRP A 21 1.70 -11.11 13.06
C TRP A 21 1.34 -12.27 12.12
N PRO A 22 1.77 -12.27 10.83
CA PRO A 22 1.57 -13.38 9.90
C PRO A 22 2.16 -14.74 10.31
N TRP A 23 2.97 -14.83 11.37
CA TRP A 23 3.45 -16.10 11.92
C TRP A 23 2.69 -16.53 13.19
N GLU A 24 1.88 -15.66 13.79
CA GLU A 24 1.03 -16.01 14.94
C GLU A 24 0.07 -17.11 14.47
N SER A 25 0.27 -18.32 14.99
CA SER A 25 -0.34 -19.53 14.44
C SER A 25 -1.61 -19.81 15.23
N ASP A 26 -2.71 -19.17 14.84
CA ASP A 26 -4.01 -19.49 15.39
C ASP A 26 -4.32 -20.97 15.06
N PRO A 27 -4.44 -21.89 16.05
CA PRO A 27 -4.56 -23.34 15.80
C PRO A 27 -5.75 -23.72 14.92
N LYS A 28 -6.73 -22.81 14.82
CA LYS A 28 -7.96 -22.94 14.04
C LYS A 28 -7.81 -22.54 12.57
N ILE A 29 -6.80 -21.73 12.22
CA ILE A 29 -6.63 -21.17 10.86
C ILE A 29 -5.36 -21.76 10.24
N LYS A 30 -5.53 -22.82 9.44
CA LYS A 30 -4.43 -23.46 8.70
C LYS A 30 -4.35 -22.94 7.26
N GLY A 31 -3.12 -22.76 6.76
CA GLY A 31 -2.82 -22.56 5.33
C GLY A 31 -3.18 -21.18 4.77
N LEU A 32 -3.64 -21.16 3.51
CA LEU A 32 -3.97 -19.94 2.72
C LEU A 32 -5.02 -19.03 3.39
N LYS A 33 -5.84 -19.62 4.29
CA LYS A 33 -6.66 -18.97 5.34
C LYS A 33 -6.01 -17.71 5.95
N LYS A 34 -4.76 -17.88 6.34
CA LYS A 34 -3.96 -16.96 7.16
C LYS A 34 -3.58 -15.68 6.44
N TYR A 35 -3.32 -15.79 5.14
CA TYR A 35 -2.89 -14.66 4.33
C TYR A 35 -4.06 -13.88 3.73
N LYS A 36 -5.31 -14.23 4.08
CA LYS A 36 -6.49 -13.59 3.50
C LYS A 36 -6.48 -12.08 3.68
N GLU A 37 -6.17 -11.58 4.88
CA GLU A 37 -6.12 -10.12 5.14
C GLU A 37 -5.02 -9.42 4.34
N LEU A 38 -3.86 -10.07 4.22
CA LEU A 38 -2.71 -9.57 3.46
C LEU A 38 -3.02 -9.53 1.96
N VAL A 39 -3.61 -10.60 1.44
CA VAL A 39 -3.99 -10.73 0.03
C VAL A 39 -5.11 -9.74 -0.31
N ASP A 40 -6.12 -9.61 0.55
CA ASP A 40 -7.23 -8.68 0.36
C ASP A 40 -6.73 -7.22 0.33
N SER A 41 -5.87 -6.85 1.29
CA SER A 41 -5.23 -5.54 1.31
C SER A 41 -4.39 -5.28 0.05
N THR A 42 -3.61 -6.28 -0.40
CA THR A 42 -2.76 -6.16 -1.60
C THR A 42 -3.59 -6.02 -2.88
N ILE A 43 -4.69 -6.77 -3.00
CA ILE A 43 -5.59 -6.69 -4.16
C ILE A 43 -6.21 -5.31 -4.26
N VAL A 44 -6.68 -4.74 -3.15
CA VAL A 44 -7.25 -3.38 -3.13
C VAL A 44 -6.22 -2.35 -3.58
N VAL A 45 -4.98 -2.44 -3.08
CA VAL A 45 -3.90 -1.54 -3.47
C VAL A 45 -3.55 -1.69 -4.96
N LEU A 46 -3.52 -2.92 -5.48
CA LEU A 46 -3.30 -3.18 -6.91
C LEU A 46 -4.38 -2.54 -7.79
N ILE A 47 -5.65 -2.68 -7.41
CA ILE A 47 -6.77 -2.07 -8.14
C ILE A 47 -6.62 -0.54 -8.13
N ALA A 48 -6.33 0.05 -6.97
CA ALA A 48 -6.13 1.49 -6.85
C ALA A 48 -4.96 2.00 -7.73
N MET A 49 -3.84 1.27 -7.77
CA MET A 49 -2.69 1.62 -8.63
C MET A 49 -3.05 1.57 -10.11
N ILE A 50 -3.79 0.56 -10.56
CA ILE A 50 -4.19 0.42 -11.97
C ILE A 50 -5.16 1.54 -12.36
N LEU A 51 -6.15 1.84 -11.52
CA LEU A 51 -7.11 2.93 -11.77
C LEU A 51 -6.42 4.29 -11.84
N LEU A 52 -5.49 4.55 -10.92
CA LEU A 52 -4.70 5.78 -10.92
C LEU A 52 -3.83 5.89 -12.18
N ALA A 53 -3.14 4.81 -12.54
CA ALA A 53 -2.32 4.78 -13.75
C ALA A 53 -3.15 5.05 -15.01
N GLY A 54 -4.34 4.44 -15.13
CA GLY A 54 -5.26 4.69 -16.24
C GLY A 54 -5.74 6.14 -16.30
N PHE A 55 -6.08 6.73 -15.16
CA PHE A 55 -6.48 8.15 -15.09
C PHE A 55 -5.35 9.09 -15.52
N VAL A 56 -4.14 8.90 -14.98
CA VAL A 56 -2.98 9.73 -15.33
C VAL A 56 -2.66 9.62 -16.82
N GLN A 57 -2.62 8.39 -17.35
CA GLN A 57 -2.32 8.15 -18.77
C GLN A 57 -3.34 8.80 -19.72
N LEU A 58 -4.63 8.83 -19.35
CA LEU A 58 -5.67 9.46 -20.16
C LEU A 58 -5.44 10.97 -20.26
N TRP A 59 -5.14 11.62 -19.14
CA TRP A 59 -4.87 13.06 -19.11
C TRP A 59 -3.58 13.41 -19.84
N ASP A 60 -2.53 12.61 -19.67
CA ASP A 60 -1.27 12.79 -20.40
C ASP A 60 -1.49 12.68 -21.91
N PHE A 61 -2.26 11.69 -22.37
CA PHE A 61 -2.60 11.54 -23.78
C PHE A 61 -3.37 12.74 -24.32
N LEU A 62 -4.40 13.19 -23.60
CA LEU A 62 -5.19 14.36 -24.00
C LEU A 62 -4.32 15.61 -24.09
N HIS A 63 -3.43 15.81 -23.11
CA HIS A 63 -2.55 16.97 -23.06
C HIS A 63 -1.57 16.98 -24.24
N VAL A 64 -0.95 15.84 -24.55
CA VAL A 64 -0.08 15.70 -25.73
C VAL A 64 -0.83 15.98 -27.03
N ALA A 65 -2.07 15.50 -27.16
CA ALA A 65 -2.90 15.78 -28.34
C ALA A 65 -3.21 17.27 -28.49
N ILE A 66 -3.60 17.94 -27.40
CA ILE A 66 -3.91 19.38 -27.39
C ILE A 66 -2.67 20.22 -27.71
N VAL A 67 -1.54 19.97 -27.04
CA VAL A 67 -0.30 20.70 -27.28
C VAL A 67 0.21 20.45 -28.70
N GLY A 68 0.12 19.21 -29.19
CA GLY A 68 0.45 18.86 -30.57
C GLY A 68 -0.39 19.65 -31.58
N PHE A 69 -1.70 19.76 -31.35
CA PHE A 69 -2.60 20.55 -32.19
C PHE A 69 -2.20 22.03 -32.20
N PHE A 70 -2.01 22.66 -31.04
CA PHE A 70 -1.61 24.07 -30.97
C PHE A 70 -0.23 24.32 -31.60
N THR A 71 0.72 23.41 -31.40
CA THR A 71 2.06 23.52 -31.99
C THR A 71 2.00 23.41 -33.51
N SER A 72 1.12 22.56 -34.07
CA SER A 72 0.92 22.46 -35.52
C SER A 72 0.22 23.68 -36.13
N LEU A 73 -0.62 24.37 -35.34
CA LEU A 73 -1.35 25.56 -35.81
C LEU A 73 -0.48 26.83 -35.79
N GLY A 74 0.50 26.89 -34.89
CA GLY A 74 1.44 28.01 -34.77
C GLY A 74 2.63 27.96 -35.72
N ARG A 75 2.72 26.94 -36.58
CA ARG A 75 3.78 26.74 -37.58
C ARG A 75 3.24 26.94 -38.98
#